data_AF-A0A8T3X6I0-F1
#
_entry.id   AF-A0A8T3X6I0-F1
#
_cell.length_a   1.000
_cell.length_b   1.000
_cell.length_c   1.000
_cell.angle_alpha   90.00
_cell.angle_beta   90.00
_cell.angle_gamma   90.00
#
_symmetry.space_group_name_H-M   'P 1'
#
loop_
_entity.id
_entity.type
_entity.pdbx_description
1 polymer ?
#
loop_
_entity_poly.entity_id
_entity_poly.type
_entity_poly.pdbx_seq_one_letter_code
_entity_poly.pdbx_strand_id
1 'polypeptide(L)'
;GRMGSGLTEQQMEELTKDLKPLIISEENKIAKLKPKIVIEVGYEEIQKSPKYPSGYALRFPRLLRIRDDKRPEDANTVKDIEKLFRQQGKKR
;
A
#
# COMPACT_ATOMS: atom_id res chain seq x y z
N GLY A 1 6.56 -0.47 -2.22
CA GLY A 1 5.86 -0.39 -3.52
C GLY A 1 5.31 1.00 -3.73
N ARG A 2 4.88 1.34 -4.95
CA ARG A 2 4.15 2.58 -5.27
C ARG A 2 2.87 2.17 -6.02
N MET A 3 1.75 2.80 -5.69
CA MET A 3 0.45 2.54 -6.30
C MET A 3 -0.14 3.87 -6.76
N GLY A 4 -0.78 3.85 -7.93
CA GLY A 4 -1.42 5.03 -8.53
C GLY A 4 -2.58 4.65 -9.43
N SER A 5 -3.13 3.44 -9.29
CA SER A 5 -4.22 2.90 -10.09
C SER A 5 -5.29 2.27 -9.20
N GLY A 6 -6.55 2.32 -9.65
CA GLY A 6 -7.70 1.80 -8.89
C GLY A 6 -8.43 2.82 -8.03
N LEU A 7 -8.24 4.11 -8.26
CA LEU A 7 -8.98 5.20 -7.62
C LEU A 7 -9.89 5.88 -8.62
N THR A 8 -11.18 5.99 -8.31
CA THR A 8 -12.05 6.95 -9.01
C THR A 8 -11.69 8.37 -8.58
N GLU A 9 -12.06 9.38 -9.38
CA GLU A 9 -11.82 10.79 -9.03
C GLU A 9 -12.42 11.15 -7.66
N GLN A 10 -13.65 10.68 -7.38
CA GLN A 10 -14.32 10.88 -6.10
C GLN A 10 -13.53 10.29 -4.93
N GLN A 11 -13.06 9.04 -5.07
CA GLN A 11 -12.23 8.41 -4.03
C GLN A 11 -10.89 9.12 -3.85
N MET A 12 -10.31 9.65 -4.93
CA MET A 12 -9.07 10.42 -4.86
C MET A 12 -9.26 11.72 -4.07
N GLU A 13 -10.39 12.38 -4.25
CA GLU A 13 -10.74 13.61 -3.54
C GLU A 13 -10.95 13.36 -2.03
N GLU A 14 -11.70 12.30 -1.69
CA GLU A 14 -11.92 11.89 -0.29
C GLU A 14 -10.61 11.52 0.40
N LEU A 15 -9.78 10.68 -0.24
CA LEU A 15 -8.45 10.34 0.30
C LEU A 15 -7.56 11.57 0.44
N THR A 16 -7.59 12.49 -0.52
CA THR A 16 -6.81 13.72 -0.42
C THR A 16 -7.25 14.55 0.78
N LYS A 17 -8.56 14.62 1.06
CA LYS A 17 -9.11 15.32 2.22
C LYS A 17 -8.67 14.68 3.54
N ASP A 18 -8.66 13.35 3.61
CA ASP A 18 -8.23 12.61 4.82
C ASP A 18 -6.70 12.60 5.01
N LEU A 19 -5.94 12.62 3.93
CA LEU A 19 -4.47 12.59 3.95
C LEU A 19 -3.87 13.97 4.22
N LYS A 20 -4.48 15.06 3.73
CA LYS A 20 -4.04 16.44 3.97
C LYS A 20 -3.68 16.74 5.44
N PRO A 21 -4.53 16.44 6.44
CA PRO A 21 -4.19 16.70 7.84
C PRO A 21 -3.12 15.75 8.40
N LEU A 22 -2.76 14.67 7.70
CA LEU A 22 -1.74 13.71 8.11
C LEU A 22 -0.36 14.02 7.51
N ILE A 23 -0.23 15.06 6.69
CA ILE A 23 1.04 15.46 6.09
C ILE A 23 1.98 15.98 7.18
N ILE A 24 3.09 15.28 7.39
CA ILE A 24 4.16 15.66 8.31
C ILE A 24 5.12 16.64 7.62
N SER A 25 5.38 16.42 6.34
CA SER A 25 6.31 17.23 5.54
C SER A 25 6.03 16.98 4.06
N GLU A 26 6.16 18.01 3.22
CA GLU A 26 6.01 17.93 1.77
C GLU A 26 7.25 18.49 1.08
N GLU A 27 7.86 17.71 0.18
CA GLU A 27 8.98 18.13 -0.65
C GLU A 27 8.78 17.65 -2.09
N ASN A 28 8.87 18.54 -3.07
CA ASN A 28 8.97 18.20 -4.50
C ASN A 28 7.97 17.13 -4.97
N LYS A 29 6.67 17.30 -4.67
CA LYS A 29 5.56 16.38 -4.99
C LYS A 29 5.57 15.04 -4.22
N ILE A 30 6.36 14.95 -3.15
CA ILE A 30 6.39 13.82 -2.23
C ILE A 30 6.00 14.33 -0.85
N ALA A 31 4.82 13.92 -0.38
CA ALA A 31 4.37 14.17 0.98
C ALA A 31 4.70 12.96 1.88
N LYS A 32 5.38 13.21 3.00
CA LYS A 32 5.52 12.25 4.11
C LYS A 32 4.27 12.36 4.98
N LEU A 33 3.58 11.24 5.13
CA LEU A 33 2.31 11.17 5.87
C LEU A 33 2.51 10.40 7.17
N LYS A 34 1.75 10.76 8.21
CA LYS A 34 1.68 9.98 9.44
C LYS A 34 0.99 8.65 9.16
N PRO A 35 1.57 7.49 9.53
CA PRO A 35 0.95 6.19 9.32
C PRO A 35 -0.30 6.08 10.21
N LYS A 36 -1.47 6.36 9.63
CA LYS A 36 -2.77 6.30 10.31
C LYS A 36 -3.80 5.50 9.50
N ILE A 37 -3.71 5.56 8.18
CA ILE A 37 -4.68 4.95 7.27
C ILE A 37 -4.15 3.60 6.80
N VAL A 38 -4.98 2.56 6.94
CA VAL A 38 -4.75 1.24 6.34
C VAL A 38 -5.57 1.13 5.07
N ILE A 39 -4.98 0.57 4.03
CA ILE A 39 -5.64 0.35 2.75
C ILE A 39 -5.55 -1.11 2.34
N GLU A 40 -6.59 -1.61 1.70
CA GLU A 40 -6.61 -2.90 1.06
C GLU A 40 -6.13 -2.75 -0.39
N VAL A 41 -5.10 -3.49 -0.74
CA VAL A 41 -4.46 -3.42 -2.06
C VAL A 41 -4.58 -4.78 -2.74
N GLY A 42 -5.22 -4.79 -3.89
CA GLY A 42 -5.22 -5.93 -4.80
C GLY A 42 -3.93 -5.91 -5.64
N TYR A 43 -3.35 -7.06 -5.89
CA TYR A 43 -2.13 -7.20 -6.70
C TYR A 43 -2.20 -8.49 -7.52
N GLU A 44 -1.47 -8.55 -8.63
CA GLU A 44 -1.41 -9.76 -9.46
C GLU A 44 -0.34 -10.73 -8.98
N GLU A 45 0.83 -10.22 -8.61
CA GLU A 45 1.98 -11.03 -8.19
C GLU A 45 2.86 -10.27 -7.19
N ILE A 46 3.52 -11.01 -6.30
CA ILE A 46 4.59 -10.49 -5.45
C ILE A 46 5.92 -10.83 -6.12
N GLN A 47 6.79 -9.85 -6.31
CA GLN A 47 8.11 -10.01 -6.91
C GLN A 47 9.20 -9.63 -5.92
N LYS A 48 10.34 -10.35 -5.93
CA LYS A 48 11.51 -9.93 -5.16
C LYS A 48 12.15 -8.72 -5.83
N SER A 49 12.42 -7.67 -5.07
CA SER A 49 13.05 -6.46 -5.59
C SER A 49 14.02 -5.87 -4.56
N PRO A 50 15.28 -5.63 -4.94
CA PRO A 50 16.26 -4.99 -4.06
C PRO A 50 15.99 -3.49 -3.87
N LYS A 51 15.10 -2.90 -4.68
CA LYS A 51 14.78 -1.46 -4.65
C LYS A 51 14.02 -1.03 -3.40
N TYR A 52 13.32 -1.96 -2.75
CA TYR A 52 12.52 -1.66 -1.56
C TYR A 52 13.16 -2.29 -0.33
N PRO A 53 13.18 -1.60 0.84
CA PRO A 53 13.71 -2.15 2.09
C PRO A 53 13.04 -3.46 2.53
N SER A 54 11.79 -3.68 2.10
CA SER A 54 11.06 -4.92 2.34
C SER A 54 11.59 -6.12 1.55
N GLY A 55 12.43 -5.92 0.53
CA GLY A 55 12.89 -6.97 -0.40
C GLY A 55 11.83 -7.45 -1.39
N TYR A 56 10.60 -6.90 -1.33
CA TYR A 56 9.46 -7.30 -2.16
C TYR A 56 8.76 -6.10 -2.79
N ALA A 57 8.26 -6.30 -4.01
CA ALA A 57 7.43 -5.38 -4.77
C ALA A 57 6.12 -6.06 -5.17
N LEU A 58 5.01 -5.30 -5.13
CA LEU A 58 3.73 -5.75 -5.65
C LEU A 58 3.64 -5.38 -7.13
N ARG A 59 3.21 -6.33 -7.97
CA ARG A 59 2.97 -6.12 -9.40
C ARG A 59 1.52 -5.67 -9.62
N PHE A 60 1.36 -4.57 -10.36
CA PHE A 60 0.07 -3.90 -10.61
C PHE A 60 -0.80 -3.73 -9.35
N PRO A 61 -0.28 -3.08 -8.30
CA PRO A 61 -1.07 -2.82 -7.11
C PRO A 61 -2.23 -1.88 -7.44
N ARG A 62 -3.44 -2.23 -7.03
CA ARG A 62 -4.66 -1.44 -7.16
C ARG A 62 -5.30 -1.24 -5.80
N LEU A 63 -5.78 -0.04 -5.53
CA LEU A 63 -6.59 0.18 -4.33
C LEU A 63 -7.92 -0.58 -4.48
N LEU A 64 -8.30 -1.36 -3.46
CA LEU A 64 -9.61 -2.00 -3.40
C LEU A 64 -10.56 -1.23 -2.49
N ARG A 65 -10.10 -0.92 -1.28
CA ARG A 65 -10.85 -0.14 -0.29
C ARG A 65 -9.94 0.45 0.77
N ILE A 66 -10.43 1.47 1.46
CA ILE A 66 -9.83 1.97 2.69
C ILE A 66 -10.33 1.09 3.83
N ARG A 67 -9.44 0.75 4.76
CA ARG A 67 -9.74 -0.09 5.94
C ARG A 67 -9.73 0.80 7.18
N ASP A 68 -10.78 1.59 7.34
CA ASP A 68 -11.06 2.34 8.57
C ASP A 68 -11.32 1.44 9.79
N ASP A 69 -11.64 0.16 9.54
CA ASP A 69 -11.77 -0.89 10.57
C ASP A 69 -10.42 -1.35 11.16
N LYS A 70 -9.29 -1.02 10.53
CA LYS A 70 -7.96 -1.48 10.95
C LYS A 70 -7.05 -0.35 11.38
N ARG A 71 -6.25 -0.60 12.42
CA ARG A 71 -5.19 0.32 12.83
C ARG A 71 -3.90 0.01 12.06
N PRO A 72 -2.97 0.98 11.95
CA PRO A 72 -1.67 0.77 11.30
C PRO A 72 -0.89 -0.45 11.82
N GLU A 73 -1.09 -0.79 13.10
CA GLU A 73 -0.47 -1.95 13.76
C GLU A 73 -1.05 -3.29 13.28
N ASP A 74 -2.29 -3.29 12.78
CA ASP A 74 -2.99 -4.47 12.25
C ASP A 74 -2.72 -4.69 10.75
N ALA A 75 -1.91 -3.82 10.14
CA ALA A 75 -1.49 -3.96 8.75
C ALA A 75 -0.58 -5.19 8.57
N ASN A 76 -0.56 -5.74 7.36
CA ASN A 76 0.27 -6.90 7.05
C ASN A 76 1.76 -6.60 7.24
N THR A 77 2.47 -7.53 7.87
CA THR A 77 3.90 -7.44 8.12
C THR A 77 4.71 -7.93 6.92
N VAL A 78 6.02 -7.62 6.90
CA VAL A 78 6.94 -8.16 5.88
C VAL A 78 6.98 -9.70 5.92
N LYS A 79 6.81 -10.31 7.11
CA LYS A 79 6.72 -11.77 7.26
C LYS A 79 5.48 -12.34 6.57
N ASP A 80 4.34 -11.64 6.62
CA ASP A 80 3.13 -12.05 5.90
C ASP A 80 3.36 -11.99 4.39
N ILE A 81 4.01 -10.94 3.89
CA ILE A 81 4.35 -10.81 2.47
C ILE A 81 5.28 -11.94 2.01
N GLU A 82 6.29 -12.29 2.81
CA GLU A 82 7.18 -13.42 2.51
C GLU A 82 6.40 -14.74 2.48
N LYS A 83 5.48 -14.97 3.42
CA LYS A 83 4.64 -16.16 3.45
C LYS A 83 3.75 -16.23 2.21
N LEU A 84 3.12 -15.12 1.83
CA LEU A 84 2.30 -15.01 0.61
C LEU A 84 3.12 -15.27 -0.66
N PHE A 85 4.33 -14.71 -0.74
CA PHE A 85 5.25 -14.96 -1.86
C PHE A 85 5.62 -16.44 -1.97
N ARG A 86 5.96 -17.10 -0.85
CA ARG A 86 6.25 -18.54 -0.83
C ARG A 86 5.04 -19.38 -1.25
N GLN A 87 3.82 -18.99 -0.85
CA GLN A 87 2.59 -19.67 -1.24
C GLN A 87 2.27 -19.47 -2.72
N GLN A 88 2.53 -18.29 -3.27
CA GLN A 88 2.35 -18.01 -4.69
C GLN A 88 3.17 -18.97 -5.56
N GLY A 89 4.42 -19.24 -5.18
CA GLY A 89 5.30 -20.18 -5.88
C GLY A 89 4.86 -21.64 -5.79
N LYS A 90 4.08 -22.03 -4.77
CA LYS A 90 3.54 -23.40 -4.61
C LYS A 90 2.26 -23.65 -5.42
N LYS A 91 1.60 -22.60 -5.91
CA LYS A 91 0.36 -22.68 -6.70
C LYS A 91 0.60 -22.75 -8.22
N ARG A 92 1.85 -22.78 -8.66
CA ARG A 92 2.24 -22.95 -10.07
C ARG A 92 2.67 -24.38 -10.34
#